data_AF-A0A5M3XN24-F1
#
_entry.id   AF-A0A5M3XN24-F1
#
_cell.length_a   1.000
_cell.length_b   1.000
_cell.length_c   1.000
_cell.angle_alpha   90.00
_cell.angle_beta   90.00
_cell.angle_gamma   90.00
#
_symmetry.space_group_name_H-M   'P 1'
#
loop_
_entity.id
_entity.type
_entity.pdbx_description
1 polymer ?
#
loop_
_entity_poly.entity_id
_entity_poly.type
_entity_poly.pdbx_seq_one_letter_code
_entity_poly.pdbx_strand_id
1 'polypeptide(L)' 'MLTFDPVGLTAVQRDGDACVVCHKKWPRPRVLVGRLPDSAPVHACDDCAEALLPPHEGTVPNPRHLRAFS' A
#
# COMPACT_ATOMS: atom_id res chain seq x y z
N MET A 1 3.93 8.63 7.26
CA MET A 1 4.21 8.02 5.93
C MET A 1 5.66 7.59 5.93
N LEU A 2 5.97 6.37 5.48
CA LEU A 2 7.32 5.79 5.54
C LEU A 2 8.21 6.34 4.42
N THR A 3 9.49 6.53 4.72
CA THR A 3 10.52 6.87 3.72
C THR A 3 11.42 5.66 3.50
N PHE A 4 11.59 5.24 2.24
CA PHE A 4 12.43 4.11 1.87
C PHE A 4 13.80 4.61 1.37
N ASP A 5 14.86 3.91 1.75
CA ASP A 5 16.20 4.15 1.23
C ASP A 5 16.33 3.58 -0.20
N PRO A 6 16.61 4.40 -1.22
CA PRO A 6 16.74 3.92 -2.59
C PRO A 6 17.96 3.03 -2.83
N VAL A 7 18.98 3.04 -1.96
CA VAL A 7 20.23 2.26 -2.15
C VAL A 7 19.93 0.75 -2.20
N GLY A 8 18.97 0.28 -1.41
CA GLY A 8 18.56 -1.14 -1.38
C GLY A 8 17.58 -1.55 -2.48
N LEU A 9 17.10 -0.61 -3.30
CA LEU A 9 16.00 -0.87 -4.24
C LEU A 9 16.50 -1.02 -5.68
N THR A 10 15.94 -2.01 -6.37
CA THR A 10 16.11 -2.13 -7.83
C THR A 10 15.34 -1.01 -8.56
N ALA A 11 15.73 -0.69 -9.79
CA ALA A 11 15.04 0.32 -10.60
C ALA A 11 13.53 0.03 -10.71
N VAL A 12 13.16 -1.22 -10.96
CA VAL A 12 11.75 -1.66 -11.08
C VAL A 12 10.95 -1.42 -9.80
N GLN A 13 11.57 -1.49 -8.62
CA GLN A 13 10.89 -1.15 -7.35
C GLN A 13 10.73 0.36 -7.18
N ARG A 14 11.75 1.13 -7.56
CA ARG A 14 11.70 2.60 -7.52
C ARG A 14 10.66 3.18 -8.49
N ASP A 15 10.45 2.51 -9.62
CA ASP A 15 9.44 2.86 -10.63
C ASP A 15 8.02 2.42 -10.22
N GLY A 16 7.87 1.70 -9.10
CA GLY A 16 6.57 1.17 -8.64
C GLY A 16 6.03 0.02 -9.50
N ASP A 17 6.90 -0.67 -10.24
CA ASP A 17 6.58 -1.84 -11.05
C ASP A 17 6.82 -3.17 -10.31
N ALA A 18 7.48 -3.12 -9.16
CA ALA A 18 7.75 -4.27 -8.30
C ALA A 18 7.53 -3.94 -6.82
N CYS A 19 7.16 -4.96 -6.04
CA CYS A 19 6.89 -4.80 -4.62
C CYS A 19 8.19 -4.39 -3.92
N VAL A 20 8.15 -3.31 -3.15
CA VAL A 20 9.31 -2.80 -2.40
C VAL A 20 9.87 -3.81 -1.40
N VAL A 21 9.08 -4.81 -0.97
CA VAL A 21 9.47 -5.83 0.00
C VAL A 21 9.92 -7.13 -0.69
N CYS A 22 9.06 -7.73 -1.51
CA CYS A 22 9.27 -9.08 -2.04
C CYS A 22 9.66 -9.13 -3.52
N HIS A 23 9.83 -7.97 -4.18
CA HIS A 23 10.27 -7.83 -5.58
C HIS A 23 9.32 -8.42 -6.64
N LYS A 24 8.18 -8.97 -6.23
CA LYS A 24 7.13 -9.49 -7.13
C LYS A 24 6.62 -8.38 -8.06
N LYS A 25 6.48 -8.71 -9.34
CA LYS A 25 6.04 -7.80 -10.41
C LYS A 25 4.61 -8.05 -10.90
N TRP A 26 4.06 -9.25 -10.68
CA TRP A 26 2.73 -9.62 -11.16
C TRP A 26 1.90 -10.35 -10.10
N PRO A 27 0.65 -9.95 -9.83
CA PRO A 27 -0.01 -8.72 -10.31
C PRO A 27 0.80 -7.47 -9.91
N ARG A 28 0.72 -6.43 -10.74
CA ARG A 28 1.50 -5.19 -10.51
C ARG A 28 1.12 -4.60 -9.15
N PRO A 29 2.08 -4.35 -8.25
CA PRO A 29 1.85 -3.70 -6.96
C PRO A 29 1.14 -2.35 -7.12
N ARG A 30 0.11 -2.09 -6.31
CA ARG A 30 -0.65 -0.83 -6.35
C ARG A 30 -0.83 -0.17 -4.99
N VAL A 31 -0.45 -0.82 -3.90
CA VAL A 31 -0.65 -0.27 -2.56
C VAL A 31 0.49 0.67 -2.23
N LEU A 32 0.19 1.96 -2.08
CA LEU A 32 1.17 2.97 -1.67
C LEU A 32 1.56 2.74 -0.21
N VAL A 33 2.83 2.43 0.03
CA VAL A 33 3.35 2.16 1.39
C VAL A 33 4.34 3.23 1.88
N GLY A 34 4.87 4.04 0.97
CA GLY A 34 5.77 5.12 1.34
C GLY A 34 6.29 5.90 0.14
N ARG A 35 7.37 6.65 0.37
CA ARG A 35 8.05 7.42 -0.67
C ARG A 35 9.57 7.28 -0.59
N LEU A 36 10.24 7.56 -1.69
CA LEU A 36 11.68 7.80 -1.76
C LEU A 36 12.01 9.24 -1.30
N PRO A 37 13.29 9.57 -1.05
CA PRO A 37 13.71 10.91 -0.62
C PRO A 37 13.42 12.02 -1.66
N ASP A 38 13.33 11.66 -2.94
CA ASP A 38 12.91 12.53 -4.04
C ASP A 38 11.37 12.65 -4.18
N SER A 39 10.62 12.11 -3.20
CA SER A 39 9.16 12.05 -3.15
C SER A 39 8.50 11.07 -4.13
N ALA A 40 9.27 10.26 -4.88
CA ALA A 40 8.70 9.22 -5.74
C ALA A 40 7.91 8.18 -4.91
N PRO A 41 6.72 7.73 -5.35
CA PRO A 41 5.92 6.76 -4.61
C PRO A 41 6.49 5.34 -4.71
N VAL A 42 6.46 4.60 -3.60
CA VAL A 42 6.86 3.18 -3.56
C VAL A 42 5.65 2.31 -3.22
N HIS A 43 5.53 1.19 -3.94
CA HIS A 43 4.35 0.33 -3.89
C HIS A 43 4.67 -1.07 -3.33
N ALA A 44 3.71 -1.66 -2.64
CA ALA A 44 3.72 -3.05 -2.19
C ALA A 44 2.55 -3.84 -2.79
N CYS A 45 2.71 -5.16 -2.84
CA CYS A 45 1.58 -6.07 -3.07
C CYS A 45 0.70 -6.14 -1.81
N ASP A 46 -0.53 -6.61 -1.95
CA ASP A 46 -1.51 -6.63 -0.85
C ASP A 46 -0.96 -7.35 0.40
N ASP A 47 -0.36 -8.54 0.21
CA ASP A 47 0.22 -9.33 1.31
C ASP A 47 1.32 -8.58 2.10
N CYS A 48 2.20 -7.85 1.40
CA CYS A 48 3.27 -7.10 2.05
C CYS A 48 2.80 -5.75 2.59
N ALA A 49 1.75 -5.18 2.00
CA ALA A 49 1.17 -3.93 2.45
C ALA A 49 0.50 -4.09 3.82
N GLU A 50 -0.14 -5.24 4.08
CA GLU A 50 -0.76 -5.54 5.38
C GLU A 50 0.24 -5.49 6.54
N ALA A 51 1.48 -5.92 6.31
CA ALA A 51 2.54 -5.88 7.32
C ALA A 51 3.16 -4.49 7.52
N LEU A 52 3.03 -3.59 6.53
CA LEU A 52 3.67 -2.27 6.52
C LEU A 52 2.72 -1.15 6.94
N LEU A 53 1.44 -1.27 6.60
CA LEU A 53 0.44 -0.26 6.89
C LEU A 53 -0.17 -0.53 8.27
N PRO A 54 -0.48 0.53 9.03
CA PRO A 54 -1.30 0.34 10.21
C PRO A 54 -2.63 -0.33 9.80
N PRO A 55 -3.26 -1.09 10.71
CA PRO A 55 -4.59 -1.62 10.46
C PRO A 55 -5.47 -0.49 9.95
N HIS A 56 -6.11 -0.70 8.81
CA HIS A 56 -7.15 0.20 8.38
C HIS A 56 -8.22 0.15 9.47
N GLU A 57 -8.34 1.21 10.26
CA GLU A 57 -9.54 1.45 11.05
C GLU A 57 -10.66 1.67 10.03
N GLY A 58 -11.20 0.55 9.56
CA GLY A 58 -12.23 0.53 8.53
C GLY A 58 -13.33 1.46 8.98
N THR A 59 -13.75 2.35 8.06
CA THR A 59 -15.02 3.05 8.16
C THR A 59 -16.06 2.05 8.64
N VAL A 60 -16.45 2.14 9.91
CA VAL A 60 -17.57 1.38 10.45
C VAL A 60 -18.73 1.65 9.50
N PRO A 61 -19.32 0.64 8.85
CA PRO A 61 -20.50 0.85 8.05
C PRO A 61 -21.54 1.48 8.96
N ASN A 62 -21.87 2.74 8.73
CA ASN A 62 -22.88 3.46 9.48
C ASN A 62 -24.19 2.65 9.35
N PRO A 63 -24.76 2.09 10.44
CA PRO A 63 -25.92 1.18 10.36
C PRO A 63 -27.24 1.90 10.03
N ARG A 64 -27.20 3.08 9.39
CA ARG A 64 -28.31 4.02 9.28
C ARG A 64 -29.40 3.69 8.26
N HIS A 65 -29.47 2.48 7.73
CA HIS A 65 -30.56 2.06 6.84
C HIS A 65 -31.30 0.78 7.27
N LEU A 66 -31.36 0.47 8.57
CA LEU A 66 -32.43 -0.36 9.12
C LEU A 66 -33.52 0.52 9.74
N ARG A 67 -34.17 1.35 8.92
CA ARG A 67 -35.53 1.79 9.24
C ARG A 67 -36.48 0.82 8.57
N ALA A 68 -36.81 -0.24 9.31
CA ALA A 68 -38.08 -0.91 9.16
C ALA A 68 -39.18 0.14 9.32
N PHE A 69 -40.03 0.31 8.31
CA PHE A 69 -41.37 0.81 8.50
C PHE A 69 -42.32 -0.29 8.05
N SER A 70 -42.90 -0.92 9.07
CA SER A 70 -44.14 -1.67 9.03
C SER A 70 -45.33 -0.76 8.70
#